data_AF-A0A436SIK5-F1
#
_entry.id   AF-A0A436SIK5-F1
#
_cell.length_a   1.000
_cell.length_b   1.000
_cell.length_c   1.000
_cell.angle_alpha   90.00
_cell.angle_beta   90.00
_cell.angle_gamma   90.00
#
_symmetry.space_group_name_H-M   'P 1'
#
loop_
_entity.id
_entity.type
_entity.pdbx_description
1 polymer ?
#
loop_
_entity_poly.entity_id
_entity_poly.type
_entity_poly.pdbx_seq_one_letter_code
_entity_poly.pdbx_strand_id
1 'polypeptide(L)' 'SILLYVVTGLFWLPVVWMQMRMRDLAAQAASAGIPPPERYKQLFRLWFAFGFPAFACVAAIYWLMITRPAIELF' A
#
# COMPACT_ATOMS: atom_id res chain seq x y z
N SER A 1 -4.68 -0.51 -22.37
CA SER A 1 -5.65 -0.76 -21.29
C SER A 1 -5.24 -1.79 -20.23
N ILE A 2 -4.29 -2.71 -20.46
CA ILE A 2 -3.82 -3.69 -19.44
C ILE A 2 -2.64 -3.17 -18.59
N LEU A 3 -1.79 -2.32 -19.17
CA LEU A 3 -0.57 -1.84 -18.53
C LEU A 3 -0.86 -1.04 -17.23
N LEU A 4 -1.92 -0.22 -17.20
CA LEU A 4 -2.32 0.52 -16.01
C LEU A 4 -2.76 -0.40 -14.86
N TYR A 5 -3.48 -1.48 -15.14
CA TYR A 5 -3.87 -2.44 -14.11
C TYR A 5 -2.66 -3.18 -13.53
N VAL A 6 -1.69 -3.54 -14.39
CA VAL A 6 -0.45 -4.18 -13.95
C VAL A 6 0.36 -3.24 -13.06
N VAL A 7 0.54 -1.97 -13.45
CA VAL A 7 1.27 -0.98 -12.65
C VAL A 7 0.57 -0.70 -11.31
N THR A 8 -0.76 -0.65 -11.31
CA THR A 8 -1.55 -0.47 -10.08
C THR A 8 -1.41 -1.66 -9.14
N GLY A 9 -1.47 -2.88 -9.67
CA GLY A 9 -1.23 -4.11 -8.91
C GLY A 9 0.21 -4.19 -8.37
N LEU A 10 1.19 -3.74 -9.16
CA LEU A 10 2.60 -3.71 -8.77
C LEU A 10 2.86 -2.73 -7.61
N PHE A 11 2.12 -1.62 -7.56
CA PHE A 11 2.18 -0.67 -6.45
C PHE A 11 1.41 -1.15 -5.19
N TRP A 12 0.46 -2.06 -5.36
CA TRP A 12 -0.34 -2.61 -4.27
C TRP A 12 0.35 -3.77 -3.53
N LEU A 13 1.08 -4.63 -4.25
CA LEU A 13 1.83 -5.76 -3.68
C LEU A 13 2.81 -5.38 -2.53
N PRO A 14 3.61 -4.30 -2.64
CA PRO A 14 4.50 -3.86 -1.56
C PRO A 14 3.75 -3.48 -0.28
N VAL A 15 2.56 -2.90 -0.42
CA VAL A 15 1.73 -2.47 0.72
C VAL A 15 1.27 -3.68 1.53
N VAL A 16 0.75 -4.70 0.84
CA VAL A 16 0.31 -5.95 1.48
C VAL A 16 1.48 -6.70 2.11
N TRP A 17 2.65 -6.72 1.44
CA TRP A 17 3.86 -7.31 2.01
C TRP A 17 4.31 -6.59 3.30
N MET A 18 4.29 -5.26 3.33
CA MET A 18 4.60 -4.51 4.55
C MET A 18 3.58 -4.75 5.68
N GLN A 19 2.28 -4.90 5.37
CA GLN A 19 1.27 -5.26 6.37
C GLN A 19 1.53 -6.64 6.98
N MET A 20 1.86 -7.64 6.14
CA MET A 20 2.21 -8.99 6.63
C MET A 20 3.48 -8.97 7.48
N ARG A 21 4.49 -8.18 7.08
CA ARG A 21 5.76 -8.06 7.82
C ARG A 21 5.57 -7.42 9.19
N MET A 22 4.74 -6.38 9.30
CA MET A 22 4.38 -5.77 10.57
C MET A 22 3.62 -6.75 11.48
N ARG A 23 2.66 -7.51 10.92
CA ARG A 23 1.94 -8.55 11.68
C ARG A 23 2.89 -9.58 12.28
N ASP A 24 3.84 -10.05 11.47
CA ASP A 24 4.82 -11.05 11.89
C ASP A 24 5.76 -10.51 12.99
N LEU A 25 6.22 -9.27 12.86
CA LEU A 25 7.01 -8.58 13.89
C LEU A 25 6.22 -8.38 15.20
N ALA A 26 4.95 -8.02 15.11
CA ALA A 26 4.08 -7.85 16.27
C ALA A 26 3.78 -9.20 16.94
N ALA A 27 3.55 -10.26 16.16
CA ALA A 27 3.34 -11.62 16.65
C ALA A 27 4.59 -12.17 17.36
N GLN A 28 5.78 -11.94 16.80
CA GLN A 28 7.05 -12.31 17.42
C GLN A 28 7.25 -11.57 18.74
N ALA A 29 7.03 -10.25 18.78
CA ALA A 29 7.12 -9.46 20.01
C ALA A 29 6.12 -9.93 21.08
N ALA A 30 4.88 -10.22 20.68
CA ALA A 30 3.84 -10.77 21.56
C ALA A 30 4.22 -12.15 22.11
N SER A 31 4.81 -13.03 21.29
CA SER A 31 5.27 -14.35 21.73
C SER A 31 6.45 -14.29 22.70
N ALA A 32 7.30 -13.28 22.56
CA ALA A 32 8.46 -13.08 23.43
C ALA A 32 8.15 -12.28 24.70
N GLY A 33 6.96 -11.66 24.80
CA GLY A 33 6.59 -10.78 25.92
C GLY A 33 7.40 -9.47 25.95
N ILE A 34 8.02 -9.10 24.83
CA ILE A 34 8.91 -7.93 24.74
C ILE A 34 8.16 -6.82 24.00
N PRO A 35 8.32 -5.54 24.40
CA PRO A 35 7.79 -4.44 23.61
C PRO A 35 8.23 -4.50 22.14
N PRO A 36 7.37 -4.07 21.20
CA PRO A 36 7.64 -4.19 19.78
C PRO A 36 8.97 -3.50 19.41
N PRO A 37 9.87 -4.18 18.69
CA PRO A 37 11.21 -3.69 18.40
C PRO A 37 11.14 -2.41 17.56
N GLU A 38 12.15 -1.54 17.67
CA GLU A 38 12.16 -0.25 16.93
C GLU A 38 12.08 -0.41 15.41
N ARG A 39 12.46 -1.58 14.88
CA ARG A 39 12.20 -1.98 13.49
C ARG A 39 10.72 -1.97 13.11
N TYR A 40 9.81 -2.33 14.02
CA TYR A 40 8.36 -2.24 13.80
C TYR A 40 7.92 -0.79 13.59
N LYS A 41 8.39 0.14 14.43
CA LYS A 41 8.06 1.58 14.28
C LYS A 41 8.67 2.19 13.03
N GLN A 42 9.89 1.77 12.64
CA GLN A 42 10.50 2.18 11.37
C GLN A 42 9.70 1.69 10.16
N LEU A 43 9.32 0.40 10.14
CA LEU A 43 8.46 -0.15 9.09
C LEU A 43 7.09 0.53 9.05
N PHE A 44 6.50 0.81 10.21
CA PHE A 44 5.21 1.48 10.31
C PHE A 44 5.25 2.88 9.70
N ARG A 45 6.29 3.67 9.99
CA ARG A 45 6.46 5.01 9.37
C ARG A 45 6.66 4.92 7.86
N LEU A 46 7.46 3.96 7.39
CA LEU A 46 7.68 3.77 5.96
C LEU A 46 6.38 3.31 5.27
N TRP A 47 5.64 2.40 5.90
CA TRP A 47 4.33 1.96 5.43
C TRP A 47 3.31 3.09 5.41
N PHE A 48 3.31 3.95 6.42
CA PHE A 48 2.43 5.10 6.45
C PHE A 48 2.77 6.12 5.35
N ALA A 49 4.07 6.39 5.16
CA ALA A 49 4.57 7.28 4.12
C ALA A 49 4.34 6.74 2.69
N PHE A 50 4.36 5.42 2.50
CA PHE A 50 4.02 4.77 1.21
C PHE A 50 2.52 4.53 1.03
N GLY A 51 1.78 4.36 2.12
CA GLY A 51 0.33 4.14 2.11
C GLY A 51 -0.42 5.36 1.60
N PHE A 52 0.01 6.56 1.98
CA PHE A 52 -0.60 7.81 1.53
C PHE A 52 -0.55 8.00 -0.01
N PRO A 53 0.61 7.90 -0.69
CA PRO A 53 0.68 7.97 -2.15
C PRO A 53 -0.02 6.77 -2.82
N ALA A 54 0.04 5.56 -2.25
CA ALA A 54 -0.67 4.41 -2.82
C ALA A 54 -2.20 4.60 -2.79
N PHE A 55 -2.74 5.10 -1.69
CA PHE A 55 -4.18 5.39 -1.57
C PHE A 55 -4.60 6.55 -2.46
N ALA A 56 -3.78 7.59 -2.58
CA ALA A 56 -4.00 8.70 -3.50
C ALA A 56 -4.01 8.24 -4.96
N CYS A 57 -3.12 7.34 -5.36
CA CYS A 57 -3.13 6.74 -6.70
C CYS A 57 -4.42 5.93 -6.96
N VAL A 58 -4.87 5.12 -6.01
CA VAL A 58 -6.13 4.37 -6.14
C VAL A 58 -7.32 5.32 -6.20
N ALA A 59 -7.36 6.36 -5.37
CA ALA A 59 -8.40 7.38 -5.40
C ALA A 59 -8.43 8.15 -6.73
N ALA A 60 -7.25 8.48 -7.29
CA ALA A 60 -7.14 9.12 -8.60
C ALA A 60 -7.60 8.20 -9.74
N ILE A 61 -7.27 6.90 -9.69
CA ILE A 61 -7.78 5.90 -10.66
C ILE A 61 -9.29 5.77 -10.55
N TYR A 62 -9.83 5.66 -9.33
CA TYR A 62 -11.28 5.61 -9.09
C TYR A 62 -11.97 6.88 -9.58
N TRP A 63 -11.38 8.04 -9.33
CA TRP A 63 -11.85 9.32 -9.85
C TRP A 63 -11.91 9.28 -11.37
N LEU A 64 -10.84 8.83 -12.04
CA LEU A 64 -10.79 8.64 -13.49
C LEU A 64 -11.85 7.66 -14.01
N MET A 65 -12.15 6.59 -13.28
CA MET A 65 -13.22 5.64 -13.64
C MET A 65 -14.63 6.24 -13.48
N ILE A 66 -14.83 7.12 -12.48
CA ILE A 66 -16.10 7.79 -12.19
C ILE A 66 -16.35 8.96 -13.14
N THR A 67 -15.38 9.87 -13.26
CA THR A 67 -15.45 10.97 -14.25
C THR A 67 -15.46 10.44 -15.66
N ARG A 68 -15.02 9.17 -15.84
CA ARG A 68 -15.09 8.39 -17.07
C ARG A 68 -14.79 9.31 -18.25
N PRO A 69 -13.61 9.98 -18.26
CA PRO A 69 -13.33 10.98 -19.26
C PRO A 69 -13.49 10.28 -20.60
N ALA A 70 -14.42 10.75 -21.40
CA ALA A 70 -14.52 10.35 -22.78
C ALA A 70 -13.22 10.82 -23.41
N ILE A 71 -12.20 9.96 -23.38
CA ILE A 71 -11.05 10.07 -24.25
C ILE A 71 -11.61 9.69 -25.62
N GLU A 72 -12.38 10.62 -26.18
CA GLU A 72 -12.61 10.67 -27.60
C GLU A 72 -11.25 11.02 -28.20
N LEU A 73 -10.52 9.98 -28.60
CA LEU A 73 -9.44 10.10 -29.56
C LEU A 73 -10.08 10.56 -30.87
N PHE A 74 -10.24 11.87 -31.03
CA PHE A 74 -10.48 12.54 -32.30
C PHE A 74 -9.45 13.67 -32.47
#